data_AF-A0A6N6KUG8-F1
#
_entry.id   AF-A0A6N6KUG8-F1
#
_cell.length_a   1.000
_cell.length_b   1.000
_cell.length_c   1.000
_cell.angle_alpha   90.00
_cell.angle_beta   90.00
_cell.angle_gamma   90.00
#
_symmetry.space_group_name_H-M   'P 1'
#
loop_
_entity.id
_entity.type
_entity.pdbx_description
1 polymer ?
#
loop_
_entity_poly.entity_id
_entity_poly.type
_entity_poly.pdbx_seq_one_letter_code
_entity_poly.pdbx_strand_id
1 'polypeptide(L)'
;MNKKTYIALLAFGAAIILGACSITPDASPTTEIESETTSEPTESSMANMGTDSSMSSQDFAPLVGGIYEDGEVLFIHTETSDPDVATLLTEMMAGPVVVLVPELANAPSELLAKVYVFTNGLEGHGPFGFQQDIFDSVPGDEEYRPLRAINLVEWNSIATPRELRSLAELLAAEADGEVTITQPGIVVNMPILSWPDGHR
;
A
#
# COMPACT_ATOMS: atom_id res chain seq x y z
N MET A 1 47.98 -13.47 -0.93
CA MET A 1 47.95 -14.86 -0.41
C MET A 1 46.63 -15.02 0.33
N ASN A 2 45.60 -15.76 -0.06
CA ASN A 2 45.40 -16.75 -1.12
C ASN A 2 43.94 -16.67 -1.61
N LYS A 3 43.77 -16.78 -2.94
CA LYS A 3 42.51 -16.99 -3.66
C LYS A 3 42.03 -18.42 -3.43
N LYS A 4 40.71 -18.65 -3.38
CA LYS A 4 40.10 -19.90 -3.88
C LYS A 4 38.81 -19.59 -4.63
N THR A 5 38.95 -19.62 -5.95
CA THR A 5 37.93 -19.66 -6.99
C THR A 5 37.41 -21.09 -7.10
N TYR A 6 36.10 -21.29 -7.24
CA TYR A 6 35.55 -22.53 -7.79
C TYR A 6 34.44 -22.18 -8.80
N ILE A 7 34.73 -22.51 -10.05
CA ILE A 7 33.82 -22.53 -11.19
C ILE A 7 33.42 -23.98 -11.38
N ALA A 8 32.13 -24.28 -11.46
CA ALA A 8 31.63 -25.54 -12.00
C ALA A 8 30.39 -25.25 -12.86
N LEU A 9 30.66 -25.18 -14.17
CA LEU A 9 29.70 -25.19 -15.26
C LEU A 9 29.39 -26.67 -15.58
N LEU A 10 28.13 -27.07 -15.71
CA LEU A 10 27.77 -28.26 -16.50
C LEU A 10 26.32 -28.15 -16.97
N ALA A 11 26.18 -28.35 -18.27
CA ALA A 11 25.00 -28.13 -19.07
C ALA A 11 24.44 -29.48 -19.58
N PHE A 12 23.25 -29.36 -20.20
CA PHE A 12 22.62 -30.24 -21.19
C PHE A 12 21.89 -31.51 -20.72
N GLY A 13 20.65 -31.63 -21.20
CA GLY A 13 19.93 -32.90 -21.23
C GLY A 13 18.44 -32.78 -21.56
N ALA A 14 18.08 -32.25 -22.74
CA ALA A 14 16.74 -32.38 -23.29
C ALA A 14 16.57 -33.79 -23.90
N ALA A 15 15.44 -34.45 -23.64
CA ALA A 15 15.01 -35.62 -24.40
C ALA A 15 13.48 -35.64 -24.53
N ILE A 16 13.04 -35.35 -25.76
CA ILE A 16 11.67 -35.48 -26.28
C ILE A 16 11.45 -36.96 -26.60
N ILE A 17 10.32 -37.53 -26.17
CA ILE A 17 9.82 -38.81 -26.70
C ILE A 17 8.38 -38.60 -27.17
N LEU A 18 8.22 -38.61 -28.50
CA LEU A 18 6.94 -38.80 -29.19
C LEU A 18 6.56 -40.28 -29.10
N GLY A 19 5.37 -40.56 -28.59
CA GLY A 19 4.73 -41.87 -28.67
C GLY A 19 3.30 -41.72 -29.18
N ALA A 20 3.12 -41.86 -30.49
CA ALA A 20 1.82 -42.01 -31.12
C ALA A 20 1.43 -43.49 -31.08
N CYS A 21 0.24 -43.81 -30.54
CA CYS A 21 -0.41 -45.09 -30.76
C CYS A 21 -1.90 -44.83 -30.99
N SER A 22 -2.31 -44.97 -32.25
CA SER A 22 -3.69 -44.90 -32.72
C SER A 22 -4.39 -46.23 -32.52
N ILE A 23 -5.50 -46.22 -31.80
CA ILE A 23 -6.51 -47.29 -31.79
C ILE A 23 -7.89 -46.60 -31.85
N THR A 24 -8.67 -46.93 -32.87
CA THR A 24 -10.09 -46.59 -33.04
C THR A 24 -10.90 -47.92 -33.03
N PRO A 25 -12.24 -47.89 -33.14
CA PRO A 25 -13.20 -47.48 -32.11
C PRO A 25 -14.27 -48.58 -31.88
N ASP A 26 -14.90 -48.68 -30.70
CA ASP A 26 -16.30 -49.14 -30.65
C ASP A 26 -16.99 -48.89 -29.30
N ALA A 27 -18.31 -48.71 -29.40
CA ALA A 27 -19.36 -48.72 -28.38
C ALA A 27 -19.55 -47.46 -27.51
N SER A 28 -20.33 -46.51 -28.05
CA SER A 28 -21.10 -45.51 -27.29
C SER A 28 -22.11 -46.15 -26.32
N PRO A 29 -22.30 -45.54 -25.15
CA PRO A 29 -23.62 -45.30 -24.59
C PRO A 29 -24.00 -43.84 -24.79
N THR A 30 -25.12 -43.64 -25.48
CA THR A 30 -25.81 -42.35 -25.68
C THR A 30 -26.01 -41.65 -24.34
N THR A 31 -25.34 -40.51 -24.16
CA THR A 31 -25.70 -39.51 -23.14
C THR A 31 -26.28 -38.33 -23.90
N GLU A 32 -27.54 -38.04 -23.62
CA GLU A 32 -28.26 -36.88 -24.16
C GLU A 32 -27.57 -35.61 -23.65
N ILE A 33 -26.97 -34.85 -24.56
CA ILE A 33 -26.50 -33.49 -24.27
C ILE A 33 -27.71 -32.59 -24.42
N GLU A 34 -28.27 -32.14 -23.30
CA GLU A 34 -29.15 -30.98 -23.28
C GLU A 34 -28.35 -29.77 -23.77
N SER A 35 -28.84 -29.15 -24.84
CA SER A 35 -28.31 -27.92 -25.40
C SER A 35 -28.55 -26.77 -24.41
N GLU A 36 -27.55 -26.46 -23.58
CA GLU A 36 -27.55 -25.22 -22.83
C GLU A 36 -27.39 -24.07 -23.83
N THR A 37 -28.52 -23.42 -24.12
CA THR A 37 -28.58 -22.23 -24.95
C THR A 37 -27.80 -21.15 -24.23
N THR A 38 -26.64 -20.76 -24.76
CA THR A 38 -25.93 -19.55 -24.37
C THR A 38 -26.82 -18.35 -24.70
N SER A 39 -27.67 -17.97 -23.75
CA SER A 39 -28.30 -16.65 -23.73
C SER A 39 -27.24 -15.65 -23.29
N GLU A 40 -26.82 -14.77 -24.21
CA GLU A 40 -26.16 -13.53 -23.84
C GLU A 40 -26.98 -12.83 -22.74
N PRO A 41 -26.34 -12.29 -21.69
CA PRO A 41 -27.06 -11.50 -20.71
C PRO A 41 -27.59 -10.26 -21.44
N THR A 42 -28.91 -10.20 -21.61
CA THR A 42 -29.58 -9.01 -22.12
C THR A 42 -29.35 -7.85 -21.16
N GLU A 43 -29.29 -6.62 -21.67
CA GLU A 43 -29.07 -5.38 -20.90
C GLU A 43 -29.95 -5.23 -19.64
N SER A 44 -31.06 -5.98 -19.57
CA SER A 44 -31.92 -6.11 -18.40
C SER A 44 -31.26 -6.76 -17.17
N SER A 45 -30.22 -7.59 -17.32
CA SER A 45 -29.58 -8.26 -16.17
C SER A 45 -28.55 -7.37 -15.46
N MET A 46 -28.03 -6.34 -16.13
CA MET A 46 -27.20 -5.30 -15.50
C MET A 46 -28.04 -4.23 -14.80
N ALA A 47 -29.33 -4.11 -15.14
CA ALA A 47 -30.26 -3.15 -14.55
C ALA A 47 -30.74 -3.53 -13.13
N ASN A 48 -30.34 -4.69 -12.59
CA ASN A 48 -30.71 -5.16 -11.26
C ASN A 48 -29.54 -5.27 -10.27
N MET A 49 -28.37 -4.71 -10.61
CA MET A 49 -27.43 -4.24 -9.59
C MET A 49 -28.02 -2.95 -9.03
N GLY A 50 -29.00 -3.09 -8.14
CA GLY A 50 -29.55 -1.95 -7.42
C GLY A 50 -28.40 -1.17 -6.82
N THR A 51 -28.19 0.06 -7.30
CA THR A 51 -27.45 1.05 -6.52
C THR A 51 -28.24 1.23 -5.25
N ASP A 52 -27.85 0.50 -4.20
CA ASP A 52 -28.36 0.70 -2.87
C ASP A 52 -27.98 2.12 -2.47
N SER A 53 -28.94 3.03 -2.61
CA SER A 53 -28.83 4.44 -2.25
C SER A 53 -28.73 4.66 -0.73
N SER A 54 -28.38 3.60 0.03
CA SER A 54 -28.21 3.62 1.48
C SER A 54 -26.78 3.93 1.92
N MET A 55 -25.77 3.75 1.07
CA MET A 55 -24.38 4.01 1.45
C MET A 55 -24.01 5.48 1.24
N SER A 56 -23.60 6.12 2.33
CA SER A 56 -23.06 7.48 2.38
C SER A 56 -21.54 7.47 2.22
N SER A 57 -20.94 8.60 1.85
CA SER A 57 -19.47 8.72 1.82
C SER A 57 -18.82 8.53 3.19
N GLN A 58 -19.58 8.71 4.28
CA GLN A 58 -19.12 8.52 5.65
C GLN A 58 -19.01 7.04 6.04
N ASP A 59 -19.59 6.14 5.23
CA ASP A 59 -19.47 4.70 5.43
C ASP A 59 -18.13 4.14 4.91
N PHE A 60 -17.31 4.98 4.26
CA PHE A 60 -16.01 4.60 3.70
C PHE A 60 -14.87 5.34 4.40
N ALA A 61 -13.70 4.67 4.46
CA ALA A 61 -12.48 5.28 4.99
C ALA A 61 -12.16 6.59 4.24
N PRO A 62 -12.00 7.72 4.95
CA PRO A 62 -11.77 9.01 4.31
C PRO A 62 -10.44 9.07 3.57
N LEU A 63 -10.43 9.72 2.41
CA LEU A 63 -9.21 9.99 1.65
C LEU A 63 -8.40 11.10 2.31
N VAL A 64 -7.09 10.85 2.43
CA VAL A 64 -6.13 11.72 3.10
C VAL A 64 -5.03 12.07 2.12
N GLY A 65 -4.64 13.34 2.08
CA GLY A 65 -3.55 13.81 1.23
C GLY A 65 -2.19 13.69 1.91
N GLY A 66 -1.19 13.22 1.16
CA GLY A 66 0.23 13.22 1.53
C GLY A 66 1.11 13.69 0.37
N ILE A 67 2.42 13.70 0.59
CA ILE A 67 3.41 14.16 -0.39
C ILE A 67 4.38 13.02 -0.74
N TYR A 68 4.72 12.89 -2.03
CA TYR A 68 5.77 12.02 -2.55
C TYR A 68 6.46 12.70 -3.73
N GLU A 69 7.77 12.93 -3.64
CA GLU A 69 8.61 13.52 -4.70
C GLU A 69 7.95 14.71 -5.42
N ASP A 70 7.62 15.77 -4.66
CA ASP A 70 6.88 16.97 -5.11
C ASP A 70 5.44 16.75 -5.57
N GLY A 71 5.01 15.50 -5.75
CA GLY A 71 3.66 15.10 -6.09
C GLY A 71 2.77 14.85 -4.89
N GLU A 72 1.48 14.68 -5.17
CA GLU A 72 0.46 14.36 -4.17
C GLU A 72 0.15 12.87 -4.17
N VAL A 73 -0.14 12.34 -2.99
CA VAL A 73 -0.71 11.00 -2.82
C VAL A 73 -2.03 11.08 -2.06
N LEU A 74 -2.97 10.21 -2.42
CA LEU A 74 -4.21 10.00 -1.66
C LEU A 74 -4.18 8.61 -1.05
N PHE A 75 -4.38 8.51 0.25
CA PHE A 75 -4.34 7.26 1.00
C PHE A 75 -5.46 7.19 2.03
N ILE A 76 -5.60 6.03 2.67
CA ILE A 76 -6.56 5.80 3.76
C ILE A 76 -5.85 5.17 4.96
N HIS A 77 -6.42 5.36 6.15
CA HIS A 77 -6.01 4.63 7.36
C HIS A 77 -6.97 3.48 7.59
N THR A 78 -6.45 2.28 7.81
CA THR A 78 -7.28 1.06 7.96
C THR A 78 -7.07 0.41 9.32
N GLU A 79 -5.83 0.05 9.64
CA GLU A 79 -5.45 -0.53 10.93
C GLU A 79 -4.22 0.17 11.52
N THR A 80 -4.06 0.13 12.85
CA THR A 80 -2.87 0.64 13.56
C THR A 80 -2.50 -0.23 14.75
N SER A 81 -1.21 -0.24 15.10
CA SER A 81 -0.70 -0.93 16.28
C SER A 81 -0.96 -0.23 17.60
N ASP A 82 -1.36 1.04 17.57
CA ASP A 82 -1.40 1.90 18.76
C ASP A 82 -2.83 2.40 19.07
N PRO A 83 -3.30 2.24 20.33
CA PRO A 83 -4.67 2.60 20.71
C PRO A 83 -4.95 4.11 20.66
N ASP A 84 -3.96 4.94 20.97
CA ASP A 84 -4.12 6.40 20.97
C ASP A 84 -4.18 6.91 19.53
N VAL A 85 -3.36 6.35 18.64
CA VAL A 85 -3.43 6.62 17.19
C VAL A 85 -4.75 6.12 16.58
N ALA A 86 -5.25 4.95 16.99
CA ALA A 86 -6.53 4.44 16.51
C ALA A 86 -7.67 5.39 16.84
N THR A 87 -7.68 5.90 18.08
CA THR A 87 -8.66 6.87 18.56
C THR A 87 -8.52 8.20 17.81
N LEU A 88 -7.31 8.76 17.75
CA LEU A 88 -7.03 10.03 17.08
C LEU A 88 -7.50 10.03 15.62
N LEU A 89 -7.11 9.02 14.84
CA LEU A 89 -7.46 8.94 13.42
C LEU A 89 -8.96 8.73 13.19
N THR A 90 -9.61 7.94 14.05
CA THR A 90 -11.06 7.72 13.99
C THR A 90 -11.83 9.02 14.26
N GLU A 91 -11.45 9.76 15.31
CA GLU A 91 -12.12 10.99 15.70
C GLU A 91 -11.87 12.13 14.69
N MET A 92 -10.65 12.24 14.17
CA MET A 92 -10.27 13.32 13.27
C MET A 92 -10.95 13.22 11.90
N MET A 93 -11.16 12.01 11.38
CA MET A 93 -11.59 11.82 9.98
C MET A 93 -13.11 11.68 9.80
N ALA A 94 -13.87 11.56 10.88
CA ALA A 94 -15.34 11.41 10.85
C ALA A 94 -15.84 10.29 9.90
N GLY A 95 -15.03 9.23 9.73
CA GLY A 95 -15.33 8.06 8.93
C GLY A 95 -15.40 6.78 9.78
N PRO A 96 -15.30 5.59 9.16
CA PRO A 96 -15.25 4.33 9.86
C PRO A 96 -14.07 4.24 10.84
N VAL A 97 -14.21 3.38 11.84
CA VAL A 97 -13.19 3.14 12.86
C VAL A 97 -11.89 2.63 12.22
N VAL A 98 -10.77 3.26 12.57
CA VAL A 98 -9.43 2.70 12.34
C VAL A 98 -9.22 1.57 13.35
N VAL A 99 -9.02 0.35 12.86
CA VAL A 99 -9.02 -0.84 13.71
C VAL A 99 -7.69 -0.98 14.46
N LEU A 100 -7.77 -1.18 15.77
CA LEU A 100 -6.60 -1.47 16.59
C LEU A 100 -6.14 -2.92 16.40
N VAL A 101 -4.88 -3.10 15.99
CA VAL A 101 -4.19 -4.39 15.81
C VAL A 101 -2.79 -4.29 16.42
N PRO A 102 -2.65 -4.49 17.75
CA PRO A 102 -1.38 -4.27 18.46
C PRO A 102 -0.20 -5.08 17.90
N GLU A 103 -0.47 -6.25 17.34
CA GLU A 103 0.53 -7.14 16.74
C GLU A 103 1.27 -6.52 15.55
N LEU A 104 0.71 -5.48 14.91
CA LEU A 104 1.39 -4.75 13.84
C LEU A 104 2.70 -4.11 14.31
N ALA A 105 2.84 -3.77 15.60
CA ALA A 105 4.11 -3.27 16.15
C ALA A 105 5.26 -4.30 16.05
N ASN A 106 4.93 -5.59 15.92
CA ASN A 106 5.90 -6.67 15.77
C ASN A 106 6.13 -7.09 14.31
N ALA A 107 5.60 -6.34 13.34
CA ALA A 107 5.79 -6.63 11.93
C ALA A 107 7.29 -6.62 11.56
N PRO A 108 7.78 -7.61 10.80
CA PRO A 108 9.16 -7.61 10.31
C PRO A 108 9.47 -6.36 9.49
N SER A 109 10.67 -5.81 9.65
CA SER A 109 11.08 -4.57 8.97
C SER A 109 11.00 -4.65 7.45
N GLU A 110 11.16 -5.83 6.84
CA GLU A 110 11.03 -6.03 5.40
C GLU A 110 9.60 -5.84 4.85
N LEU A 111 8.60 -5.85 5.73
CA LEU A 111 7.21 -5.56 5.40
C LEU A 111 6.84 -4.10 5.64
N LEU A 112 7.75 -3.29 6.19
CA LEU A 112 7.48 -1.91 6.57
C LEU A 112 8.15 -0.94 5.60
N ALA A 113 7.34 -0.06 5.04
CA ALA A 113 7.81 1.20 4.49
C ALA A 113 7.77 2.28 5.59
N LYS A 114 8.19 3.51 5.27
CA LYS A 114 8.16 4.63 6.22
C LYS A 114 7.16 5.69 5.79
N VAL A 115 6.60 6.36 6.78
CA VAL A 115 5.91 7.63 6.60
C VAL A 115 6.43 8.61 7.64
N TYR A 116 6.57 9.86 7.23
CA TYR A 116 7.12 10.93 8.06
C TYR A 116 6.02 11.92 8.38
N VAL A 117 5.73 12.05 9.68
CA VAL A 117 4.59 12.80 10.21
C VAL A 117 5.09 13.98 11.02
N PHE A 118 4.69 15.19 10.64
CA PHE A 118 5.15 16.42 11.31
C PHE A 118 4.38 16.69 12.60
N THR A 119 5.10 16.91 13.69
CA THR A 119 4.52 17.20 15.02
C THR A 119 4.58 18.68 15.40
N ASN A 120 5.30 19.49 14.62
CA ASN A 120 5.37 20.94 14.74
C ASN A 120 5.74 21.59 13.39
N GLY A 121 5.96 22.91 13.38
CA GLY A 121 6.48 23.62 12.22
C GLY A 121 5.39 24.38 11.46
N LEU A 122 5.36 24.22 10.14
CA LEU A 122 4.35 24.87 9.29
C LEU A 122 2.96 24.29 9.55
N GLU A 123 1.98 25.15 9.84
CA GLU A 123 0.57 24.77 9.91
C GLU A 123 0.11 24.16 8.58
N GLY A 124 -0.69 23.09 8.65
CA GLY A 124 -1.12 22.36 7.46
C GLY A 124 -2.20 21.32 7.76
N HIS A 125 -2.29 20.33 6.88
CA HIS A 125 -3.34 19.31 6.89
C HIS A 125 -2.86 17.91 7.35
N GLY A 126 -1.69 17.82 7.97
CA GLY A 126 -1.21 16.62 8.65
C GLY A 126 -1.96 16.34 9.96
N PRO A 127 -1.79 15.14 10.54
CA PRO A 127 -2.59 14.67 11.67
C PRO A 127 -2.41 15.48 12.97
N PHE A 128 -1.30 16.20 13.12
CA PHE A 128 -1.05 17.10 14.25
C PHE A 128 -1.32 18.58 13.93
N GLY A 129 -1.95 18.88 12.78
CA GLY A 129 -2.24 20.25 12.33
C GLY A 129 -1.06 20.95 11.65
N PHE A 130 -0.02 20.21 11.31
CA PHE A 130 1.17 20.70 10.60
C PHE A 130 1.21 20.20 9.17
N GLN A 131 2.35 20.31 8.50
CA GLN A 131 2.50 19.86 7.12
C GLN A 131 2.03 18.41 6.92
N GLN A 132 1.51 18.13 5.72
CA GLN A 132 1.15 16.79 5.28
C GLN A 132 2.35 15.83 5.33
N ASP A 133 2.01 14.55 5.51
CA ASP A 133 2.97 13.47 5.65
C ASP A 133 3.79 13.27 4.38
N ILE A 134 5.08 12.95 4.54
CA ILE A 134 5.97 12.56 3.44
C ILE A 134 6.05 11.05 3.38
N PHE A 135 5.79 10.51 2.18
CA PHE A 135 5.91 9.08 1.87
C PHE A 135 7.26 8.78 1.24
N ASP A 136 7.86 7.65 1.59
CA ASP A 136 9.15 7.21 1.04
C ASP A 136 9.04 6.40 -0.27
N SER A 137 7.82 6.00 -0.62
CA SER A 137 7.54 5.08 -1.73
C SER A 137 6.04 5.12 -2.08
N VAL A 138 5.73 4.87 -3.35
CA VAL A 138 4.35 4.75 -3.88
C VAL A 138 4.18 3.44 -4.66
N PRO A 139 2.92 2.99 -4.92
CA PRO A 139 2.70 1.79 -5.71
C PRO A 139 3.41 1.85 -7.07
N GLY A 140 4.22 0.84 -7.37
CA GLY A 140 5.10 0.82 -8.55
C GLY A 140 6.58 0.81 -8.16
N ASP A 141 6.91 1.37 -6.99
CA ASP A 141 8.25 1.29 -6.41
C ASP A 141 8.53 -0.10 -5.83
N GLU A 142 9.78 -0.56 -5.89
CA GLU A 142 10.19 -1.86 -5.34
C GLU A 142 10.01 -1.90 -3.81
N GLU A 143 10.24 -0.76 -3.17
CA GLU A 143 10.18 -0.55 -1.73
C GLU A 143 8.76 -0.35 -1.20
N TYR A 144 7.75 -0.22 -2.07
CA TYR A 144 6.39 0.07 -1.61
C TYR A 144 5.84 -1.02 -0.70
N ARG A 145 5.42 -0.61 0.49
CA ARG A 145 4.63 -1.44 1.43
C ARG A 145 3.47 -0.62 1.97
N PRO A 146 2.27 -1.19 2.12
CA PRO A 146 1.14 -0.49 2.71
C PRO A 146 1.24 -0.41 4.24
N LEU A 147 1.96 -1.33 4.89
CA LEU A 147 2.29 -1.20 6.32
C LEU A 147 3.44 -0.21 6.46
N ARG A 148 3.22 0.83 7.26
CA ARG A 148 4.18 1.93 7.42
C ARG A 148 4.55 2.15 8.87
N ALA A 149 5.84 2.19 9.13
CA ALA A 149 6.38 2.65 10.40
C ALA A 149 6.26 4.18 10.45
N ILE A 150 5.64 4.69 11.53
CA ILE A 150 5.58 6.13 11.79
C ILE A 150 6.96 6.64 12.19
N ASN A 151 7.38 7.73 11.55
CA ASN A 151 8.57 8.50 11.90
C ASN A 151 8.10 9.93 12.20
N LEU A 152 8.19 10.35 13.46
CA LEU A 152 7.77 11.68 13.88
C LEU A 152 8.87 12.68 13.59
N VAL A 153 8.52 13.74 12.86
CA VAL A 153 9.42 14.82 12.48
C VAL A 153 9.12 16.06 13.32
N GLU A 154 10.14 16.54 14.02
CA GLU A 154 10.06 17.76 14.81
C GLU A 154 11.12 18.77 14.35
N TRP A 155 10.71 19.96 13.94
CA TRP A 155 11.57 21.12 13.71
C TRP A 155 12.24 21.55 15.02
N ASN A 156 13.56 21.71 14.97
CA ASN A 156 14.34 22.18 16.10
C ASN A 156 14.08 23.67 16.33
N SER A 157 14.12 24.11 17.59
CA SER A 157 13.71 25.48 17.99
C SER A 157 14.51 26.63 17.38
N ILE A 158 15.72 26.37 16.88
CA ILE A 158 16.59 27.36 16.22
C ILE A 158 16.41 27.39 14.70
N ALA A 159 15.73 26.39 14.13
CA ALA A 159 15.46 26.31 12.71
C ALA A 159 14.21 27.11 12.34
N THR A 160 14.15 27.58 11.09
CA THR A 160 12.94 28.20 10.55
C THR A 160 12.19 27.15 9.73
N PRO A 161 10.99 26.72 10.15
CA PRO A 161 10.23 25.73 9.40
C PRO A 161 9.95 26.18 7.97
N ARG A 162 10.13 25.26 7.03
CA ARG A 162 9.79 25.41 5.62
C ARG A 162 9.09 24.15 5.13
N GLU A 163 8.46 24.23 3.97
CA GLU A 163 7.82 23.05 3.41
C GLU A 163 8.90 22.08 2.92
N LEU A 164 8.75 20.81 3.25
CA LEU A 164 9.59 19.72 2.76
C LEU A 164 8.75 18.83 1.86
N ARG A 165 9.16 18.64 0.61
CA ARG A 165 8.31 18.01 -0.42
C ARG A 165 8.84 16.67 -0.94
N SER A 166 9.95 16.20 -0.41
CA SER A 166 10.51 14.88 -0.73
C SER A 166 11.24 14.29 0.47
N LEU A 167 11.48 12.97 0.42
CA LEU A 167 12.31 12.31 1.41
C LEU A 167 13.74 12.86 1.37
N ALA A 168 14.26 13.16 0.17
CA ALA A 168 15.59 13.72 0.01
C ALA A 168 15.75 15.08 0.73
N GLU A 169 14.77 15.97 0.61
CA GLU A 169 14.75 17.25 1.32
C GLU A 169 14.65 17.07 2.84
N LEU A 170 13.84 16.12 3.29
CA LEU A 170 13.70 15.82 4.71
C LEU A 170 15.00 15.30 5.33
N LEU A 171 15.66 14.36 4.66
CA LEU A 171 16.93 13.81 5.14
C LEU A 171 18.06 14.85 5.09
N ALA A 172 18.02 15.79 4.13
CA ALA A 172 18.93 16.93 4.12
C ALA A 172 18.68 17.85 5.33
N ALA A 173 17.42 18.17 5.62
CA ALA A 173 17.04 18.96 6.79
C ALA A 173 17.46 18.28 8.10
N GLU A 174 17.34 16.94 8.20
CA GLU A 174 17.82 16.18 9.35
C GLU A 174 19.34 16.25 9.47
N ALA A 175 20.07 16.04 8.37
CA ALA A 175 21.53 16.10 8.33
C ALA A 175 22.09 17.48 8.70
N ASP A 176 21.37 18.55 8.34
CA ASP A 176 21.70 19.93 8.70
C ASP A 176 21.27 20.30 10.13
N GLY A 177 20.60 19.38 10.84
CA GLY A 177 20.12 19.59 12.21
C GLY A 177 18.94 20.55 12.30
N GLU A 178 18.20 20.75 11.20
CA GLU A 178 16.98 21.56 11.18
C GLU A 178 15.80 20.82 11.82
N VAL A 179 15.73 19.51 11.63
CA VAL A 179 14.71 18.63 12.20
C VAL A 179 15.33 17.46 12.97
N THR A 180 14.55 16.87 13.87
CA THR A 180 14.84 15.59 14.51
C THR A 180 13.78 14.58 14.13
N ILE A 181 14.19 13.36 13.78
CA ILE A 181 13.27 12.26 13.47
C ILE A 181 13.29 11.23 14.60
N THR A 182 12.13 10.85 15.11
CA THR A 182 11.98 9.83 16.15
C THR A 182 11.02 8.72 15.72
N GLN A 183 11.34 7.48 16.09
CA GLN A 183 10.53 6.33 15.74
C GLN A 183 9.87 5.77 17.01
N PRO A 184 8.56 6.00 17.23
CA PRO A 184 7.87 5.52 18.43
C PRO A 184 7.58 4.01 18.41
N GLY A 185 7.84 3.31 17.29
CA GLY A 185 7.51 1.89 17.14
C GLY A 185 6.05 1.62 16.76
N ILE A 186 5.36 2.65 16.27
CA ILE A 186 3.96 2.56 15.81
C ILE A 186 3.94 2.18 14.34
N VAL A 187 3.07 1.23 13.99
CA VAL A 187 2.84 0.77 12.62
C VAL A 187 1.38 1.02 12.24
N VAL A 188 1.16 1.58 11.06
CA VAL A 188 -0.17 1.85 10.51
C VAL A 188 -0.29 1.25 9.11
N ASN A 189 -1.41 0.62 8.80
CA ASN A 189 -1.73 0.19 7.44
C ASN A 189 -2.33 1.36 6.67
N MET A 190 -1.55 1.88 5.73
CA MET A 190 -1.81 3.10 4.95
C MET A 190 -1.71 2.82 3.45
N PRO A 191 -2.65 2.04 2.86
CA PRO A 191 -2.63 1.80 1.43
C PRO A 191 -2.87 3.10 0.66
N ILE A 192 -2.01 3.35 -0.34
CA ILE A 192 -2.14 4.48 -1.26
C ILE A 192 -3.12 4.11 -2.38
N LEU A 193 -4.05 5.01 -2.68
CA LEU A 193 -5.10 4.87 -3.68
C LEU A 193 -4.85 5.72 -4.93
N SER A 194 -4.15 6.85 -4.80
CA SER A 194 -3.71 7.68 -5.92
C SER A 194 -2.30 8.21 -5.66
N TRP A 195 -1.47 8.27 -6.71
CA TRP A 195 -0.08 8.77 -6.70
C TRP A 195 0.22 9.43 -8.05
N PRO A 196 1.37 10.13 -8.24
CA PRO A 196 1.59 10.97 -9.42
C PRO A 196 1.38 10.25 -10.76
N ASP A 197 1.75 8.98 -10.84
CA ASP A 197 1.70 8.19 -12.07
C ASP A 197 0.59 7.11 -12.08
N GLY A 198 -0.34 7.10 -11.11
CA GLY A 198 -1.36 6.05 -11.06
C GLY A 198 -2.43 6.16 -9.97
N HIS A 199 -3.41 5.26 -10.04
CA HIS A 199 -4.49 5.11 -9.05
C HIS A 199 -5.04 3.66 -9.03
N ARG A 200 -5.86 3.31 -8.03
CA ARG A 200 -6.56 2.02 -7.89
C ARG A 200 -7.97 2.14 -7.32
#